data_AF-A0A2A5H864-F1
#
_entry.id   AF-A0A2A5H864-F1
#
_cell.length_a   1.000
_cell.length_b   1.000
_cell.length_c   1.000
_cell.angle_alpha   90.00
_cell.angle_beta   90.00
_cell.angle_gamma   90.00
#
_symmetry.space_group_name_H-M   'P 1'
#
loop_
_entity.id
_entity.type
_entity.pdbx_description
1 polymer ?
#
loop_
_entity_poly.entity_id
_entity_poly.type
_entity_poly.pdbx_seq_one_letter_code
_entity_poly.pdbx_strand_id
1 'polypeptide(L)' 'MNDSKKNKPYFTKRILIRKSTEAFQEASEKAMELLGYIVVAREGWVVKEYKDGTVEKIEKIEVNNKNQKLILD' A
#
# COMPACT_ATOMS: atom_id res chain seq x y z
N MET A 1 -27.58 23.81 9.21
CA MET A 1 -26.79 22.88 8.38
C MET A 1 -26.67 21.59 9.18
N ASN A 2 -27.40 20.54 8.81
CA ASN A 2 -27.42 19.29 9.58
C ASN A 2 -26.36 18.33 9.02
N ASP A 3 -25.36 18.03 9.85
CA ASP A 3 -24.36 16.99 9.59
C ASP A 3 -25.03 15.61 9.52
N SER A 4 -25.16 15.12 8.30
CA SER A 4 -25.55 13.74 8.04
C SER A 4 -24.44 12.81 8.56
N LYS A 5 -24.64 12.26 9.76
CA LYS A 5 -23.84 11.13 10.28
C LYS A 5 -23.96 9.98 9.29
N LYS A 6 -23.01 9.89 8.35
CA LYS A 6 -22.89 8.77 7.41
C LYS A 6 -22.62 7.51 8.25
N ASN A 7 -23.63 6.67 8.44
CA ASN A 7 -23.47 5.32 8.96
C ASN A 7 -22.50 4.57 8.03
N LYS A 8 -21.21 4.55 8.39
CA LYS A 8 -20.23 3.77 7.64
C LYS A 8 -20.55 2.29 7.91
N PRO A 9 -20.86 1.49 6.87
CA PRO A 9 -21.10 0.07 7.07
C PRO A 9 -19.85 -0.55 7.70
N TYR A 10 -20.04 -1.30 8.79
CA TYR A 10 -18.95 -2.01 9.45
C TYR A 10 -18.49 -3.14 8.53
N PHE A 11 -17.29 -3.03 7.98
CA PHE A 11 -16.71 -4.09 7.19
C PHE A 11 -16.13 -5.15 8.09
N THR A 12 -16.44 -6.41 7.81
CA THR A 12 -15.70 -7.50 8.44
C THR A 12 -14.25 -7.47 7.93
N LYS A 13 -13.30 -7.90 8.78
CA LYS A 13 -11.89 -8.04 8.40
C LYS A 13 -11.70 -8.77 7.08
N ARG A 14 -12.53 -9.81 6.82
CA ARG A 14 -12.50 -10.58 5.58
C ARG A 14 -12.87 -9.75 4.35
N ILE A 15 -13.93 -8.95 4.42
CA ILE A 15 -14.35 -8.10 3.29
C ILE A 15 -13.30 -7.01 3.05
N LEU A 16 -12.77 -6.40 4.11
CA LEU A 16 -11.73 -5.39 4.00
C LEU A 16 -10.49 -5.93 3.30
N ILE A 17 -9.95 -7.06 3.77
CA ILE A 17 -8.78 -7.71 3.16
C ILE A 17 -9.06 -8.01 1.69
N ARG A 18 -10.19 -8.65 1.37
CA ARG A 18 -10.53 -9.00 -0.01
C ARG A 18 -10.57 -7.77 -0.91
N LYS A 19 -11.27 -6.73 -0.50
CA LYS A 19 -11.44 -5.51 -1.30
C LYS A 19 -10.14 -4.74 -1.45
N SER A 20 -9.32 -4.68 -0.41
CA SER A 20 -7.98 -4.08 -0.49
C SER A 20 -7.09 -4.86 -1.45
N THR A 21 -7.05 -6.19 -1.37
CA THR A 21 -6.24 -7.02 -2.27
C THR A 21 -6.66 -6.86 -3.73
N GLU A 22 -7.97 -6.90 -4.02
CA GLU A 22 -8.50 -6.64 -5.36
C GLU A 22 -8.04 -5.26 -5.89
N ALA A 23 -8.16 -4.21 -5.07
CA ALA A 23 -7.76 -2.86 -5.45
C ALA A 23 -6.24 -2.71 -5.66
N PHE A 24 -5.41 -3.34 -4.83
CA PHE A 24 -3.95 -3.33 -4.98
C PHE A 24 -3.52 -4.04 -6.25
N GLN A 25 -4.16 -5.16 -6.60
CA GLN A 25 -3.86 -5.87 -7.83
C GLN A 25 -4.17 -4.99 -9.05
N GLU A 26 -5.38 -4.41 -9.10
CA GLU A 26 -5.79 -3.54 -10.20
C GLU A 26 -4.87 -2.30 -10.33
N ALA A 27 -4.50 -1.69 -9.20
CA ALA A 27 -3.57 -0.56 -9.18
C ALA A 27 -2.18 -0.94 -9.69
N SER A 28 -1.70 -2.13 -9.34
CA SER A 28 -0.40 -2.64 -9.79
C SER A 28 -0.39 -2.91 -11.29
N GLU A 29 -1.46 -3.52 -11.82
CA GLU A 29 -1.64 -3.75 -13.26
C GLU A 29 -1.61 -2.43 -14.04
N LYS A 30 -2.39 -1.43 -13.60
CA LYS A 30 -2.42 -0.10 -14.22
C LYS A 30 -1.09 0.64 -14.12
N ALA A 31 -0.41 0.57 -12.98
CA ALA A 31 0.91 1.17 -12.80
C ALA A 31 1.93 0.54 -13.76
N MET A 32 1.90 -0.78 -13.92
CA MET A 32 2.76 -1.49 -14.86
C MET A 32 2.44 -1.12 -16.31
N GLU A 33 1.17 -0.95 -16.67
CA GLU A 33 0.74 -0.52 -18.01
C GLU A 33 1.19 0.92 -18.31
N LEU A 34 1.05 1.84 -17.35
CA LEU A 34 1.32 3.26 -17.55
C LEU A 34 2.81 3.63 -17.44
N LEU A 35 3.50 3.07 -16.45
CA LEU A 35 4.87 3.44 -16.08
C LEU A 35 5.91 2.37 -16.44
N GLY A 36 5.48 1.12 -16.65
CA GLY A 36 6.38 -0.01 -16.91
C GLY A 36 7.09 -0.56 -15.66
N TYR A 37 6.79 -0.01 -14.47
CA TYR A 37 7.32 -0.49 -13.19
C TYR A 37 6.34 -0.24 -12.04
N ILE A 38 6.54 -1.00 -10.95
CA ILE A 38 5.90 -0.78 -9.66
C ILE A 38 6.96 -0.48 -8.59
N VAL A 39 6.59 0.23 -7.53
CA VAL A 39 7.49 0.50 -6.39
C VAL A 39 7.09 -0.39 -5.22
N VAL A 40 8.03 -1.21 -4.74
CA VAL A 40 7.80 -2.18 -3.66
C VAL A 40 8.90 -2.12 -2.62
N ALA A 41 8.54 -2.41 -1.36
CA ALA A 41 9.50 -2.61 -0.29
C ALA A 41 9.93 -4.08 -0.26
N ARG A 42 11.19 -4.35 -0.61
CA ARG A 42 11.76 -5.71 -0.67
C ARG A 42 13.13 -5.73 -0.02
N GLU A 43 13.36 -6.70 0.88
CA GLU A 43 14.67 -6.98 1.49
C GLU A 43 15.32 -5.74 2.16
N GLY A 44 14.50 -4.89 2.79
CA GLY A 44 14.98 -3.68 3.45
C GLY A 44 15.32 -2.54 2.48
N TRP A 45 14.86 -2.60 1.24
CA TRP A 45 14.98 -1.55 0.24
C TRP A 45 13.62 -1.20 -0.35
N VAL A 46 13.42 0.07 -0.70
CA VAL A 46 12.44 0.50 -1.67
C VAL A 46 13.04 0.28 -3.06
N VAL A 47 12.37 -0.49 -3.89
CA VAL A 47 12.85 -0.86 -5.23
C VAL A 47 11.77 -0.58 -6.29
N LYS A 48 12.19 -0.29 -7.52
CA LYS A 48 11.33 -0.43 -8.69
C LYS A 48 11.46 -1.84 -9.23
N GLU A 49 10.33 -2.48 -9.48
CA GLU A 49 10.26 -3.78 -10.15
C GLU A 49 9.60 -3.59 -11.52
N TYR A 50 10.30 -4.01 -12.56
CA TYR A 50 9.87 -3.92 -13.95
C TYR A 50 9.23 -5.22 -14.42
N LYS A 51 8.46 -5.16 -15.51
CA LYS A 51 7.74 -6.31 -16.07
C LYS A 51 8.65 -7.50 -16.46
N ASP A 52 9.88 -7.21 -16.85
CA ASP A 52 10.90 -8.20 -17.23
C ASP A 52 11.60 -8.86 -16.02
N GLY A 53 11.26 -8.43 -14.79
CA GLY A 53 11.89 -8.88 -13.56
C GLY A 53 13.14 -8.09 -13.18
N THR A 54 13.51 -7.05 -13.94
CA THR A 54 14.59 -6.13 -13.56
C THR A 54 14.20 -5.40 -12.27
N VAL A 55 15.16 -5.23 -11.36
CA VAL A 55 14.97 -4.55 -10.07
C VAL A 55 15.96 -3.40 -9.93
N GLU A 56 15.46 -2.18 -9.76
CA GLU A 56 16.26 -0.98 -9.49
C GLU A 56 16.09 -0.58 -8.02
N LYS A 57 17.20 -0.50 -7.26
CA LYS A 57 17.17 -0.07 -5.86
C LYS A 57 17.09 1.45 -5.77
N ILE A 58 16.12 1.96 -5.01
CA ILE A 58 15.89 3.40 -4.82
C ILE A 58 16.52 3.85 -3.49
N GLU A 59 16.05 3.27 -2.39
CA GLU A 59 16.38 3.75 -1.04
C GLU A 59 16.41 2.59 -0.05
N LYS A 60 17.33 2.63 0.91
CA LYS A 60 17.37 1.66 2.00
C LYS A 60 16.37 2.04 3.08
N ILE A 61 15.56 1.10 3.51
CA ILE A 61 14.58 1.33 4.58
C ILE A 61 15.33 1.44 5.91
N GLU A 62 15.43 2.66 6.43
CA GLU A 62 15.97 2.89 7.77
C GLU A 62 14.94 2.50 8.83
N VAL A 63 15.30 1.55 9.70
CA VAL A 63 14.44 1.15 10.82
C VAL A 63 14.65 2.13 11.96
N ASN A 64 13.78 3.13 12.07
CA ASN A 64 13.84 4.08 13.17
C ASN A 64 13.14 3.48 14.41
N ASN A 65 13.93 2.86 15.30
CA ASN A 65 13.50 2.22 16.56
C ASN A 65 13.07 3.22 17.65
N LYS A 66 12.47 4.35 17.27
CA LYS A 66 11.87 5.26 18.25
C LYS A 66 10.54 4.63 18.66
N ASN A 67 10.42 4.27 19.94
CA ASN A 67 9.14 3.94 20.59
C ASN A 67 8.19 5.12 20.41
N GLN A 68 7.55 5.24 19.25
CA GLN A 68 6.50 6.20 19.00
C GLN A 68 5.34 5.73 19.85
N LYS A 69 5.01 6.53 20.88
CA LYS A 69 3.82 6.33 21.71
C LYS A 69 2.60 6.45 20.79
N LEU A 70 2.14 5.32 20.27
CA LEU A 70 0.91 5.22 19.49
C LEU A 70 -0.24 5.58 20.42
N ILE A 71 -0.79 6.78 20.23
CA ILE A 71 -2.05 7.18 20.85
C ILE A 71 -3.12 6.83 19.81
N LEU A 72 -3.86 5.75 20.05
CA LEU A 72 -5.13 5.52 19.35
C LEU A 72 -6.24 6.18 20.19
N ASP A 73 -7.02 7.04 19.55
CA ASP A 73 -8.33 7.49 20.01
C ASP A 73 -9.42 6.57 19.40
#